data_AF-A0A436RJ32-F1
#
_entry.id   AF-A0A436RJ32-F1
#
_cell.length_a   1.000
_cell.length_b   1.000
_cell.length_c   1.000
_cell.angle_alpha   90.00
_cell.angle_beta   90.00
_cell.angle_gamma   90.00
#
_symmetry.space_group_name_H-M   'P 1'
#
loop_
_entity.id
_entity.type
_entity.pdbx_description
1 polymer ?
#
loop_
_entity_poly.entity_id
_entity_poly.type
_entity_poly.pdbx_seq_one_letter_code
_entity_poly.pdbx_strand_id
1 'polypeptide(L)'
;MTDQVRTGGCQCGAVRFRVHGKLGRPSICHCRMCQKQFGNFFGALVTVPKDGVEWTHEEPTYFQSSVNIDRGFCARCGTPLTYRQPGALEIAIGAFDDRSDLAPQIQVNYAVRLPWVEKIFEAPILDDPDFYRRQEQIISFQHPDHETANWPQQGLKL
;
A
#
# COMPACT_ATOMS: atom_id res chain seq x y z
N MET A 1 -11.12 -9.74 -23.16
CA MET A 1 -10.01 -9.48 -22.22
C MET A 1 -10.63 -8.67 -21.10
N THR A 2 -11.02 -9.34 -20.03
CA THR A 2 -11.98 -8.80 -19.05
C THR A 2 -11.42 -7.59 -18.33
N ASP A 3 -12.22 -6.52 -18.28
CA ASP A 3 -12.05 -5.39 -17.37
C ASP A 3 -11.96 -5.93 -15.93
N GLN A 4 -10.73 -6.18 -15.47
CA GLN A 4 -10.52 -6.64 -14.12
C GLN A 4 -10.63 -5.44 -13.19
N VAL A 5 -11.73 -5.43 -12.44
CA VAL A 5 -11.92 -4.48 -11.35
C VAL A 5 -11.11 -4.96 -10.15
N ARG A 6 -10.29 -4.08 -9.58
CA ARG A 6 -9.55 -4.35 -8.34
C ARG A 6 -9.99 -3.41 -7.24
N THR A 7 -10.02 -3.90 -6.01
CA THR A 7 -10.37 -3.10 -4.84
C THR A 7 -9.20 -3.02 -3.87
N GLY A 8 -9.29 -2.06 -2.96
CA GLY A 8 -8.27 -1.85 -1.95
C GLY A 8 -8.61 -0.69 -1.04
N GLY A 9 -7.72 -0.39 -0.12
CA GLY A 9 -7.92 0.69 0.83
C GLY A 9 -6.80 0.83 1.86
N CYS A 10 -7.06 1.71 2.82
CA CYS A 10 -6.18 1.88 3.97
C CYS A 10 -6.48 0.84 5.06
N GLN A 11 -5.57 0.73 6.04
CA GLN A 11 -5.67 -0.24 7.13
C GLN A 11 -6.96 -0.12 7.95
N CYS A 12 -7.53 1.09 8.09
CA CYS A 12 -8.76 1.31 8.86
C CYS A 12 -10.04 1.29 8.02
N GLY A 13 -9.95 1.14 6.69
CA GLY A 13 -11.11 1.13 5.79
C GLY A 13 -11.78 2.49 5.55
N ALA A 14 -11.23 3.58 6.09
CA ALA A 14 -11.78 4.93 5.85
C ALA A 14 -11.59 5.41 4.41
N VAL A 15 -10.45 5.06 3.81
CA VAL A 15 -10.19 5.24 2.38
C VAL A 15 -10.30 3.88 1.72
N ARG A 16 -11.21 3.77 0.75
CA ARG A 16 -11.42 2.59 -0.10
C ARG A 16 -11.47 3.03 -1.55
N PHE A 17 -11.04 2.15 -2.45
CA PHE A 17 -11.00 2.44 -3.87
C PHE A 17 -11.33 1.23 -4.72
N ARG A 18 -11.74 1.53 -5.95
CA ARG A 18 -11.91 0.60 -7.05
C ARG A 18 -11.09 1.06 -8.25
N VAL A 19 -10.30 0.17 -8.81
CA VAL A 19 -9.53 0.41 -10.04
C VAL A 19 -10.17 -0.34 -11.20
N HIS A 20 -10.50 0.39 -12.26
CA HIS A 20 -11.01 -0.12 -13.51
C HIS A 20 -9.89 -0.18 -14.56
N GLY A 21 -9.82 -1.30 -15.28
CA GLY A 21 -8.87 -1.49 -16.37
C GLY A 21 -7.53 -2.07 -15.93
N LYS A 22 -6.62 -2.20 -16.90
CA LYS A 22 -5.35 -2.91 -16.70
C LYS A 22 -4.32 -2.04 -15.97
N LEU A 23 -3.82 -2.53 -14.84
CA LEU A 23 -2.70 -1.92 -14.14
C LEU A 23 -1.42 -1.87 -15.00
N GLY A 24 -0.60 -0.86 -14.74
CA GLY A 24 0.74 -0.74 -15.30
C GLY A 24 1.72 -1.74 -14.70
N ARG A 25 3.02 -1.49 -14.91
CA ARG A 25 4.09 -2.37 -14.43
C ARG A 25 4.34 -2.13 -12.92
N PRO A 26 4.17 -3.14 -12.05
CA PRO A 26 4.52 -3.02 -10.63
C PRO A 26 6.01 -2.73 -10.44
N SER A 27 6.36 -1.88 -9.49
CA SER A 27 7.74 -1.44 -9.25
C SER A 27 8.06 -1.29 -7.77
N ILE A 28 9.35 -1.27 -7.45
CA ILE A 28 9.85 -0.76 -6.17
C ILE A 28 10.80 0.42 -6.39
N CYS A 29 10.64 1.47 -5.59
CA CYS A 29 11.48 2.64 -5.59
C CYS A 29 12.30 2.74 -4.30
N HIS A 30 13.62 2.83 -4.46
CA HIS A 30 14.58 2.84 -3.36
C HIS A 30 14.91 4.23 -2.81
N CYS A 31 14.38 5.30 -3.41
CA CYS A 31 14.77 6.65 -3.02
C CYS A 31 14.38 6.99 -1.57
N ARG A 32 15.11 7.92 -0.95
CA ARG A 32 14.88 8.31 0.45
C ARG A 32 13.47 8.80 0.72
N MET A 33 12.83 9.46 -0.24
CA MET A 33 11.45 9.94 -0.08
C MET A 33 10.44 8.80 -0.07
N CYS A 34 10.64 7.75 -0.88
CA CYS A 34 9.80 6.55 -0.85
C CYS A 34 10.03 5.78 0.46
N GLN A 35 11.28 5.64 0.91
CA GLN A 35 11.56 5.05 2.23
C GLN A 35 10.81 5.79 3.35
N LYS A 36 10.79 7.13 3.30
CA LYS A 36 10.10 7.96 4.29
C LYS A 36 8.58 7.93 4.18
N GLN A 37 8.01 7.95 2.97
CA GLN A 37 6.56 7.85 2.78
C GLN A 37 6.01 6.55 3.35
N PHE A 38 6.70 5.44 3.06
CA PHE A 38 6.23 4.11 3.42
C PHE A 38 6.69 3.66 4.81
N GLY A 39 7.61 4.40 5.45
CA GLY A 39 8.27 3.94 6.67
C GLY A 39 9.00 2.60 6.48
N ASN A 40 9.39 2.27 5.25
CA ASN A 40 9.87 0.96 4.83
C ASN A 40 11.17 1.08 4.02
N PHE A 41 11.76 -0.04 3.60
CA PHE A 41 13.05 -0.09 2.91
C PHE A 41 12.97 0.39 1.46
N PHE A 42 11.77 0.33 0.87
CA PHE A 42 11.43 0.83 -0.47
C PHE A 42 9.93 1.13 -0.54
N GLY A 43 9.51 1.87 -1.58
CA GLY A 43 8.09 2.07 -1.90
C GLY A 43 7.65 1.14 -3.02
N ALA A 44 6.70 0.25 -2.75
CA ALA A 44 6.14 -0.68 -3.72
C ALA A 44 4.87 -0.08 -4.34
N LEU A 45 4.90 0.21 -5.64
CA LEU A 45 3.90 1.02 -6.34
C LEU A 45 3.54 0.39 -7.68
N VAL A 46 2.29 0.58 -8.12
CA VAL A 46 1.82 0.22 -9.46
C VAL A 46 0.98 1.36 -10.05
N THR A 47 1.27 1.71 -11.29
CA THR A 47 0.51 2.73 -12.02
C THR A 47 -0.91 2.23 -12.32
N VAL A 48 -1.90 3.07 -12.08
CA VAL A 48 -3.30 2.80 -12.42
C VAL A 48 -3.67 3.47 -13.76
N PRO A 49 -4.69 2.98 -14.48
CA PRO A 49 -5.18 3.66 -15.67
C PRO A 49 -5.58 5.10 -15.37
N LYS A 50 -5.36 5.99 -16.35
CA LYS A 50 -5.83 7.38 -16.27
C LYS A 50 -7.36 7.36 -16.10
N ASP A 51 -7.85 8.11 -15.12
CA ASP A 51 -9.28 8.18 -14.76
C ASP A 51 -9.90 6.83 -14.37
N GLY A 52 -9.07 5.81 -14.13
CA GLY A 52 -9.49 4.45 -13.79
C GLY A 52 -9.60 4.19 -12.29
N VAL A 53 -9.55 5.21 -11.44
CA VAL A 53 -9.69 5.07 -9.98
C VAL A 53 -10.96 5.75 -9.53
N GLU A 54 -11.82 4.98 -8.89
CA GLU A 54 -13.00 5.44 -8.15
C GLU A 54 -12.69 5.33 -6.65
N TRP A 55 -12.79 6.43 -5.91
CA TRP A 55 -12.76 6.39 -4.45
C TRP A 55 -14.16 6.04 -3.95
N THR A 56 -14.30 4.85 -3.35
CA THR A 56 -15.61 4.33 -2.91
C THR A 56 -15.99 4.84 -1.52
N HIS A 57 -15.02 5.35 -0.75
CA HIS A 57 -15.19 5.95 0.58
C HIS A 57 -14.47 7.33 0.61
N GLU A 58 -13.75 7.68 1.69
CA GLU A 58 -12.97 8.92 1.75
C GLU A 58 -11.83 8.92 0.73
N GLU A 59 -11.39 10.10 0.32
CA GLU A 59 -10.20 10.27 -0.53
C GLU A 59 -8.91 10.39 0.30
N PRO A 60 -7.73 10.07 -0.27
CA PRO A 60 -6.46 10.33 0.39
C PRO A 60 -6.23 11.82 0.67
N THR A 61 -5.62 12.13 1.80
CA THR A 61 -4.99 13.43 2.05
C THR A 61 -3.59 13.45 1.45
N TYR A 62 -3.14 14.59 0.92
CA TYR A 62 -1.89 14.69 0.17
C TYR A 62 -0.85 15.55 0.87
N PHE A 63 0.40 15.09 0.82
CA PHE A 63 1.59 15.88 1.15
C PHE A 63 2.42 16.11 -0.12
N GLN A 64 2.62 17.38 -0.49
CA GLN A 64 3.47 17.75 -1.62
C GLN A 64 4.93 17.56 -1.24
N SER A 65 5.49 16.43 -1.67
CA SER A 65 6.85 16.02 -1.30
C SER A 65 7.93 16.62 -2.22
N SER A 66 7.55 17.09 -3.41
CA SER A 66 8.42 17.85 -4.31
C SER A 66 7.58 18.73 -5.24
N VAL A 67 8.23 19.51 -6.10
CA VAL A 67 7.56 20.41 -7.04
C VAL A 67 6.50 19.73 -7.90
N ASN A 68 6.67 18.43 -8.21
CA ASN A 68 5.78 17.66 -9.09
C ASN A 68 5.08 16.50 -8.40
N ILE A 69 5.42 16.17 -7.14
CA ILE A 69 5.00 14.90 -6.53
C ILE A 69 4.19 15.13 -5.26
N ASP A 70 2.93 14.72 -5.31
CA ASP A 70 2.07 14.57 -4.14
C ASP A 70 2.04 13.12 -3.67
N ARG A 71 2.09 12.92 -2.35
CA ARG A 71 2.04 11.61 -1.71
C ARG A 71 0.77 11.52 -0.89
N GLY A 72 -0.14 10.64 -1.28
CA GLY A 72 -1.42 10.48 -0.60
C GLY A 72 -1.36 9.44 0.51
N PHE A 73 -2.07 9.71 1.59
CA PHE A 73 -2.20 8.84 2.76
C PHE A 73 -3.59 8.98 3.39
N CYS A 74 -4.00 7.99 4.18
CA CYS A 74 -5.23 8.09 4.96
C CYS A 74 -5.02 9.03 6.16
N ALA A 75 -5.82 10.08 6.27
CA ALA A 75 -5.76 11.02 7.41
C ALA A 75 -6.09 10.36 8.76
N ARG A 76 -6.81 9.23 8.76
CA ARG A 76 -7.25 8.55 9.99
C ARG A 76 -6.22 7.58 10.55
N CYS A 77 -5.58 6.76 9.71
CA CYS A 77 -4.65 5.72 10.15
C CYS A 77 -3.21 5.90 9.63
N GLY A 78 -2.95 6.92 8.81
CA GLY A 78 -1.62 7.19 8.26
C GLY A 78 -1.16 6.24 7.16
N THR A 79 -1.98 5.26 6.73
CA THR A 79 -1.59 4.33 5.67
C THR A 79 -1.23 5.11 4.40
N PRO A 80 -0.01 4.94 3.85
CA PRO A 80 0.39 5.53 2.58
C PRO A 80 -0.33 4.82 1.43
N LEU A 81 -0.92 5.59 0.52
CA LEU A 81 -1.82 5.06 -0.53
C LEU A 81 -1.33 5.39 -1.93
N THR A 82 -0.97 6.64 -2.20
CA THR A 82 -0.73 7.09 -3.57
C THR A 82 0.59 7.82 -3.76
N TYR A 83 1.10 7.72 -4.97
CA TYR A 83 2.15 8.57 -5.52
C TYR A 83 1.57 9.24 -6.77
N ARG A 84 1.40 10.56 -6.73
CA ARG A 84 0.77 11.34 -7.81
C ARG A 84 1.80 12.27 -8.44
N GLN A 85 1.93 12.18 -9.75
CA GLN A 85 2.74 13.04 -10.59
C GLN A 85 1.88 13.63 -11.72
N PRO A 86 2.34 14.65 -12.46
CA PRO A 86 1.56 15.22 -13.55
C PRO A 86 1.18 14.15 -14.57
N GLY A 87 -0.13 13.90 -14.72
CA GLY A 87 -0.67 12.96 -15.70
C GLY A 87 -0.63 11.47 -15.31
N ALA A 88 -0.14 11.11 -14.11
CA ALA A 88 -0.11 9.71 -13.68
C ALA A 88 -0.34 9.55 -12.16
N LEU A 89 -1.04 8.47 -11.80
CA LEU A 89 -1.28 8.05 -10.43
C LEU A 89 -0.72 6.64 -10.26
N GLU A 90 -0.04 6.41 -9.15
CA GLU A 90 0.36 5.08 -8.70
C GLU A 90 -0.26 4.81 -7.33
N ILE A 91 -0.66 3.56 -7.11
CA ILE A 91 -1.18 3.08 -5.84
C ILE A 91 -0.16 2.14 -5.21
N ALA A 92 -0.03 2.22 -3.88
CA ALA A 92 0.77 1.32 -3.08
C ALA A 92 0.28 -0.13 -3.28
N ILE A 93 1.17 -1.04 -3.67
CA ILE A 93 0.80 -2.44 -3.94
C ILE A 93 0.17 -3.10 -2.72
N GLY A 94 0.65 -2.77 -1.52
CA GLY A 94 0.11 -3.29 -0.25
C GLY A 94 -1.27 -2.76 0.13
N ALA A 95 -1.80 -1.75 -0.60
CA ALA A 95 -3.15 -1.24 -0.37
C ALA A 95 -4.22 -1.94 -1.22
N PHE A 96 -3.84 -2.85 -2.12
CA PHE A 96 -4.81 -3.67 -2.85
C PHE A 96 -5.24 -4.87 -1.99
N ASP A 97 -6.54 -5.19 -2.05
CA ASP A 97 -7.11 -6.34 -1.35
C ASP A 97 -6.46 -7.65 -1.84
N ASP A 98 -6.44 -7.88 -3.16
CA ASP A 98 -5.66 -8.94 -3.81
C ASP A 98 -4.45 -8.36 -4.53
N ARG A 99 -3.26 -8.79 -4.06
CA ARG A 99 -1.94 -8.36 -4.51
C ARG A 99 -1.06 -9.52 -4.96
N SER A 100 -1.62 -10.73 -5.03
CA SER A 100 -0.87 -11.96 -5.29
C SER A 100 -0.15 -11.97 -6.65
N ASP A 101 -0.65 -11.21 -7.63
CA ASP A 101 -0.09 -11.07 -8.96
C ASP A 101 0.62 -9.73 -9.22
N LEU A 102 0.84 -8.93 -8.17
CA LEU A 102 1.49 -7.62 -8.24
C LEU A 102 2.97 -7.66 -7.85
N ALA A 103 3.65 -8.77 -8.12
CA ALA A 103 5.09 -8.88 -7.90
C ALA A 103 5.84 -7.76 -8.66
N PRO A 104 6.72 -6.97 -7.99
CA PRO A 104 7.50 -5.93 -8.64
C PRO A 104 8.31 -6.45 -9.84
N GLN A 105 8.17 -5.80 -10.98
CA GLN A 105 8.85 -6.18 -12.23
C GLN A 105 10.04 -5.26 -12.58
N ILE A 106 10.17 -4.14 -11.87
CA ILE A 106 11.27 -3.20 -12.06
C ILE A 106 11.65 -2.54 -10.74
N GLN A 107 12.94 -2.24 -10.57
CA GLN A 107 13.45 -1.47 -9.44
C GLN A 107 14.01 -0.14 -9.94
N VAL A 108 13.62 0.96 -9.30
CA VAL A 108 14.05 2.32 -9.66
C VAL A 108 14.80 2.97 -8.50
N ASN A 109 15.68 3.92 -8.84
CA ASN A 109 16.61 4.55 -7.89
C ASN A 109 17.51 3.54 -7.14
N TYR A 110 17.83 2.42 -7.80
CA TYR A 110 18.53 1.26 -7.21
C TYR A 110 19.87 1.59 -6.53
N ALA A 111 20.57 2.63 -7.01
CA ALA A 111 21.86 3.05 -6.45
C ALA A 111 21.78 3.46 -4.97
N VAL A 112 20.61 3.92 -4.49
CA VAL A 112 20.42 4.37 -3.10
C VAL A 112 19.64 3.38 -2.24
N ARG A 113 19.48 2.14 -2.71
CA ARG A 113 18.91 1.05 -1.91
C ARG A 113 19.77 0.78 -0.68
N LEU A 114 19.14 0.21 0.34
CA LEU A 114 19.86 -0.27 1.53
C LEU A 114 20.56 -1.59 1.17
N PRO A 115 21.90 -1.71 1.30
CA PRO A 115 22.64 -2.88 0.81
C PRO A 115 22.19 -4.22 1.41
N TRP A 116 21.76 -4.21 2.67
CA TRP A 116 21.34 -5.41 3.38
C TRP A 116 19.95 -5.93 2.95
N VAL A 117 19.15 -5.15 2.21
CA VAL A 117 17.84 -5.61 1.70
C VAL A 117 17.98 -6.78 0.75
N GLU A 118 19.10 -6.87 0.02
CA GLU A 118 19.38 -7.99 -0.89
C GLU A 118 19.52 -9.34 -0.17
N LYS A 119 19.85 -9.31 1.12
CA LYS A 119 20.15 -10.50 1.92
C LYS A 119 19.19 -10.68 3.09
N ILE A 120 18.13 -9.88 3.17
CA ILE A 120 17.23 -9.89 4.33
C ILE A 120 16.60 -11.26 4.57
N PHE A 121 16.33 -12.01 3.50
CA PHE A 121 15.76 -13.35 3.56
C PHE A 121 16.78 -14.45 3.90
N GLU A 122 18.07 -14.11 4.00
CA GLU A 122 19.12 -15.01 4.51
C GLU A 122 19.24 -14.96 6.04
N ALA A 123 18.57 -14.01 6.70
CA ALA A 123 18.59 -13.89 8.15
C ALA A 123 17.92 -15.10 8.83
N PRO A 124 18.36 -15.48 10.04
CA PRO A 124 17.73 -16.57 10.79
C PRO A 124 16.23 -16.34 10.99
N ILE A 125 15.43 -17.37 10.74
CA ILE A 125 13.99 -17.37 10.99
C ILE A 125 13.77 -17.84 12.44
N LEU A 126 13.08 -17.02 13.23
CA LEU A 126 12.54 -17.48 14.50
C LEU A 126 11.24 -18.23 14.24
N ASP A 127 11.31 -19.56 14.22
CA ASP A 127 10.14 -20.44 14.14
C ASP A 127 9.77 -20.89 15.55
N ASP A 128 8.92 -20.09 16.21
CA ASP A 128 8.43 -20.36 17.56
C ASP A 128 6.89 -20.46 17.54
N PRO A 129 6.34 -21.68 17.63
CA PRO A 129 4.90 -21.92 17.52
C PRO A 129 4.09 -21.36 18.70
N ASP A 130 4.76 -20.92 19.76
CA ASP A 130 4.15 -20.29 20.94
C ASP A 130 4.39 -18.77 20.99
N PHE A 131 5.08 -18.19 20.01
CA PHE A 131 5.31 -16.73 19.93
C PHE A 131 4.01 -15.93 19.99
N TYR A 132 3.04 -16.26 19.14
CA TYR A 132 1.73 -15.60 19.12
C TYR A 132 0.81 -16.01 20.26
N ARG A 133 1.06 -17.12 20.96
CA ARG A 133 0.28 -17.48 22.15
C ARG A 133 0.67 -16.64 23.38
N ARG A 134 1.91 -16.17 23.42
CA ARG A 134 2.46 -15.34 24.50
C ARG A 134 2.20 -13.85 24.31
N GLN A 135 2.03 -13.41 23.07
CA GLN A 135 1.39 -12.12 22.78
C GLN A 135 -0.10 -12.36 22.99
N GLU A 136 -0.73 -11.68 23.96
CA GLU A 136 -2.17 -11.74 24.21
C GLU A 136 -2.96 -11.77 22.88
N GLN A 137 -4.02 -12.58 22.79
CA GLN A 137 -4.79 -12.81 21.55
C GLN A 137 -4.93 -11.51 20.74
N ILE A 138 -4.17 -11.37 19.64
CA ILE A 138 -4.18 -10.15 18.85
C ILE A 138 -5.57 -10.03 18.21
N ILE A 139 -6.41 -9.16 18.76
CA ILE A 139 -7.69 -8.80 18.14
C ILE A 139 -7.38 -7.72 17.11
N SER A 140 -7.48 -8.10 15.83
CA SER A 140 -7.24 -7.18 14.72
C SER A 140 -8.43 -6.26 14.50
N PHE A 141 -8.19 -4.95 14.45
CA PHE A 141 -9.13 -3.94 13.97
C PHE A 141 -8.78 -3.44 12.56
N GLN A 142 -7.97 -4.20 11.83
CA GLN A 142 -7.68 -3.90 10.43
C GLN A 142 -8.91 -4.23 9.57
N HIS A 143 -9.24 -3.32 8.65
CA HIS A 143 -10.24 -3.55 7.62
C HIS A 143 -9.88 -4.78 6.78
N PRO A 144 -10.82 -5.70 6.51
CA PRO A 144 -10.51 -6.91 5.76
C PRO A 144 -10.19 -6.59 4.30
N ASP A 145 -9.46 -7.49 3.64
CA ASP A 145 -9.09 -7.38 2.21
C ASP A 145 -10.31 -7.66 1.28
N HIS A 146 -11.41 -6.93 1.45
CA HIS A 146 -12.59 -6.88 0.56
C HIS A 146 -13.53 -5.71 0.95
N GLU A 147 -14.41 -5.27 0.05
CA GLU A 147 -15.39 -4.24 0.38
C GLU A 147 -16.42 -4.69 1.42
N THR A 148 -16.72 -3.79 2.36
CA THR A 148 -17.65 -4.03 3.46
C THR A 148 -18.72 -2.96 3.48
N ALA A 149 -20.00 -3.35 3.51
CA ALA A 149 -21.10 -2.38 3.58
C ALA A 149 -21.08 -1.55 4.88
N ASN A 150 -20.64 -2.14 5.98
CA ASN A 150 -20.50 -1.49 7.27
C ASN A 150 -19.14 -1.84 7.87
N TRP A 151 -18.31 -0.83 8.15
CA TRP A 151 -17.06 -0.99 8.89
C TRP A 151 -16.96 0.10 9.97
N PRO A 152 -16.62 -0.27 11.22
CA PRO A 152 -16.47 0.68 12.30
C PRO A 152 -15.38 1.71 11.98
N GLN A 153 -15.78 2.98 11.96
CA GLN A 153 -14.90 4.11 11.62
C GLN A 153 -13.80 4.41 12.64
N GLN A 154 -13.91 3.83 13.83
CA GLN A 154 -12.95 3.89 14.92
C GLN A 154 -12.80 2.44 15.41
N GLY A 155 -11.58 2.00 15.73
CA GLY A 155 -11.33 0.63 16.20
C GLY A 155 -12.37 0.23 17.25
N LEU A 156 -12.88 -1.00 17.17
CA LEU A 156 -13.91 -1.46 18.10
C LEU A 156 -13.31 -1.37 19.51
N LYS A 157 -13.80 -0.42 20.33
CA LYS A 157 -13.46 -0.38 21.75
C LYS A 157 -14.12 -1.60 22.38
N LEU A 158 -13.37 -2.68 22.50
CA LEU A 158 -13.75 -3.86 23.26
C LEU A 158 -13.66 -3.58 24.76
#